data_AF-B4VIW0-F1
#
_entry.id   AF-B4VIW0-F1
#
_cell.length_a   1.000
_cell.length_b   1.000
_cell.length_c   1.000
_cell.angle_alpha   90.00
_cell.angle_beta   90.00
_cell.angle_gamma   90.00
#
_symmetry.space_group_name_H-M   'P 1'
#
loop_
_entity.id
_entity.type
_entity.pdbx_description
1 polymer ?
#
loop_
_entity_poly.entity_id
_entity_poly.type
_entity_poly.pdbx_seq_one_letter_code
_entity_poly.pdbx_strand_id
1 'polypeptide(L)' 'MSKRIHVTIPDYIYETLGQWADNEGRPRASLAAFLIEVAVLEAQKTGQIPPKPEKPDKGR' A
#
# COMPACT_ATOMS: atom_id res chain seq x y z
N MET A 1 11.95 3.62 6.72
CA MET A 1 10.98 4.01 7.78
C MET A 1 9.59 3.61 7.33
N SER A 2 8.88 2.77 8.08
CA SER A 2 7.48 2.45 7.80
C SER A 2 6.54 3.37 8.58
N LYS A 3 5.35 3.63 8.04
CA LYS A 3 4.26 4.37 8.69
C LYS A 3 3.05 3.46 8.77
N ARG A 4 2.30 3.51 9.88
CA ARG A 4 1.08 2.72 10.08
C ARG A 4 -0.14 3.58 9.78
N ILE A 5 -1.07 3.01 9.03
CA ILE A 5 -2.41 3.56 8.80
C ILE A 5 -3.44 2.49 9.16
N HIS A 6 -4.67 2.92 9.47
CA HIS A 6 -5.82 2.04 9.61
C HIS A 6 -6.71 2.22 8.38
N VAL A 7 -7.16 1.11 7.80
CA VAL A 7 -8.02 1.10 6.60
C VAL A 7 -9.22 0.21 6.88
N THR A 8 -10.42 0.70 6.57
CA THR A 8 -11.64 -0.11 6.58
C THR A 8 -11.88 -0.62 5.18
N ILE A 9 -12.07 -1.93 5.05
CA ILE A 9 -12.31 -2.62 3.78
C ILE A 9 -13.59 -3.46 3.89
N PRO A 10 -14.27 -3.76 2.77
CA PRO A 10 -15.39 -4.68 2.77
C PRO A 10 -14.99 -6.09 3.25
N ASP A 11 -15.91 -6.78 3.91
CA ASP A 11 -15.69 -8.12 4.46
C ASP A 11 -15.17 -9.12 3.40
N TYR A 12 -15.74 -9.09 2.20
CA TYR A 12 -15.31 -9.99 1.11
C TYR A 12 -13.83 -9.80 0.74
N ILE A 13 -13.32 -8.55 0.78
CA ILE A 13 -11.90 -8.27 0.53
C ILE A 13 -11.05 -8.80 1.67
N TYR A 14 -11.50 -8.65 2.92
CA TYR A 14 -10.77 -9.15 4.09
C TYR A 14 -10.59 -10.67 4.04
N GLU A 15 -11.66 -11.40 3.70
CA GLU A 15 -11.63 -12.85 3.54
C GLU A 15 -10.73 -13.29 2.38
N THR A 16 -10.86 -12.67 1.20
CA THR A 16 -10.00 -12.98 0.05
C THR A 16 -8.53 -12.71 0.32
N LEU A 17 -8.20 -11.59 1.00
CA LEU A 17 -6.83 -11.29 1.42
C LEU A 17 -6.30 -12.32 2.42
N GLY A 18 -7.17 -12.86 3.28
CA GLY A 18 -6.81 -13.96 4.17
C GLY A 18 -6.39 -15.21 3.42
N GLN A 19 -7.26 -15.70 2.56
CA GLN A 19 -7.00 -16.90 1.76
C GLN A 19 -5.72 -16.77 0.93
N TRP A 20 -5.50 -15.61 0.32
CA TRP A 20 -4.29 -15.35 -0.45
C TRP A 20 -3.04 -15.34 0.44
N ALA A 21 -3.07 -14.64 1.58
CA ALA A 21 -1.93 -14.56 2.49
C ALA A 21 -1.56 -15.94 3.08
N ASP A 22 -2.57 -16.75 3.41
CA ASP A 22 -2.40 -18.12 3.92
C ASP A 22 -1.73 -19.02 2.87
N ASN A 23 -2.14 -18.92 1.60
CA ASN A 23 -1.52 -19.66 0.49
C ASN A 23 -0.04 -19.31 0.28
N GLU A 24 0.35 -18.07 0.57
CA GLU A 24 1.74 -17.61 0.45
C GLU A 24 2.55 -17.75 1.75
N GLY A 25 1.92 -18.22 2.84
CA GLY A 25 2.56 -18.38 4.14
C GLY A 25 3.00 -17.06 4.77
N ARG A 26 2.30 -15.95 4.50
CA ARG A 26 2.65 -14.62 5.02
C ARG A 26 1.51 -13.95 5.79
N PRO A 27 1.80 -12.99 6.68
CA PRO A 27 0.75 -12.26 7.38
C PRO A 27 -0.13 -11.44 6.41
N ARG A 28 -1.45 -11.47 6.62
CA ARG A 28 -2.43 -10.68 5.86
C ARG A 28 -2.09 -9.19 5.76
N ALA A 29 -1.63 -8.60 6.85
CA ALA A 29 -1.21 -7.19 6.89
C ALA A 29 0.01 -6.91 5.99
N SER A 30 0.93 -7.86 5.88
CA SER A 30 2.10 -7.74 5.00
C SER A 30 1.70 -7.83 3.53
N LEU A 31 0.80 -8.77 3.18
CA LEU A 31 0.21 -8.83 1.83
C LEU A 31 -0.51 -7.51 1.50
N ALA A 32 -1.36 -7.02 2.39
CA ALA A 32 -2.09 -5.77 2.16
C ALA A 32 -1.16 -4.57 1.96
N ALA A 33 -0.09 -4.46 2.77
CA ALA A 33 0.91 -3.40 2.61
C ALA A 33 1.62 -3.48 1.25
N PHE A 34 2.00 -4.68 0.81
CA PHE A 34 2.60 -4.91 -0.50
C PHE A 34 1.66 -4.52 -1.64
N LEU A 35 0.38 -4.91 -1.56
CA LEU A 35 -0.61 -4.57 -2.60
C LEU A 35 -0.84 -3.07 -2.71
N ILE A 36 -0.89 -2.36 -1.57
CA ILE A 36 -0.99 -0.90 -1.55
C ILE A 36 0.24 -0.27 -2.23
N GLU A 37 1.45 -0.77 -1.93
CA GLU A 37 2.67 -0.28 -2.55
C GLU A 37 2.66 -0.47 -4.08
N VAL A 38 2.31 -1.67 -4.55
CA VAL A 38 2.21 -1.97 -5.99
C VAL A 38 1.22 -1.03 -6.68
N ALA A 39 0.03 -0.84 -6.11
CA ALA A 39 -0.99 0.05 -6.66
C ALA A 39 -0.51 1.52 -6.72
N VAL A 40 0.18 2.00 -5.68
CA VAL A 40 0.73 3.36 -5.65
C VAL A 40 1.83 3.53 -6.71
N LEU A 41 2.72 2.55 -6.87
CA LEU A 41 3.78 2.59 -7.87
C LEU A 41 3.21 2.58 -9.30
N GLU A 42 2.16 1.80 -9.56
CA GLU A 42 1.47 1.80 -10.84
C GLU A 42 0.78 3.14 -11.12
N ALA A 43 0.11 3.72 -10.13
CA ALA A 43 -0.53 5.02 -10.24
C ALA A 43 0.49 6.16 -10.47
N GLN A 44 1.70 6.05 -9.91
CA GLN A 44 2.81 6.97 -10.21
C GLN A 44 3.32 6.80 -11.64
N LYS A 45 3.52 5.56 -12.10
CA LYS A 45 4.00 5.26 -13.46
C LYS A 45 3.03 5.74 -14.54
N THR A 46 1.73 5.63 -14.28
CA THR A 46 0.67 6.02 -15.20
C THR A 46 0.29 7.51 -15.12
N GLY A 47 0.92 8.28 -14.22
CA GLY A 47 0.65 9.71 -14.04
C GLY A 47 -0.67 10.03 -13.34
N GLN A 48 -1.35 9.04 -12.74
CA GLN A 48 -2.57 9.25 -11.95
C GLN A 48 -2.30 10.00 -10.65
N ILE A 49 -1.14 9.74 -10.03
CA ILE A 49 -0.69 10.48 -8.84
C ILE A 49 0.35 11.51 -9.31
N PRO A 50 0.12 12.81 -9.10
CA PRO A 50 1.10 13.82 -9.44
C PRO A 50 2.39 13.60 -8.63
N PRO A 51 3.58 13.88 -9.22
CA PRO A 51 4.82 13.78 -8.48
C PRO A 51 4.75 14.67 -7.25
N LYS A 52 5.25 14.16 -6.13
CA LYS A 52 5.27 14.92 -4.88
C LYS A 52 6.02 16.24 -5.15
N PRO A 53 5.45 17.41 -4.83
CA PRO A 53 6.20 18.65 -4.94
C PRO A 53 7.46 18.50 -4.11
N GLU A 54 8.62 18.69 -4.73
CA GLU A 54 9.89 18.79 -4.01
C GLU A 54 9.70 19.87 -2.94
N LYS A 55 9.65 19.46 -1.68
CA LYS A 55 9.70 20.44 -0.61
C LYS A 55 11.08 21.09 -0.74
N PRO A 56 11.17 22.43 -0.87
CA PRO A 56 12.47 23.07 -0.87
C PRO A 56 13.18 22.66 0.42
N ASP A 57 14.37 22.12 0.25
CA ASP A 57 15.28 21.74 1.33
C ASP A 57 15.49 22.99 2.20
N LYS A 58 14.74 23.09 3.30
CA LYS A 58 15.01 24.08 4.33
C LYS A 58 16.19 23.54 5.11
N GLY A 59 17.38 23.82 4.57
CA GLY A 59 18.64 23.70 5.28
C GLY A 59 18.49 24.29 6.69
N ARG A 60 18.92 23.51 7.66
CA ARG A 60 19.13 23.95 9.03
C ARG A 60 20.35 23.26 9.59
#